data_AF-A0A383BJ47-F1
#
_entry.id   AF-A0A383BJ47-F1
#
_cell.length_a   1.000
_cell.length_b   1.000
_cell.length_c   1.000
_cell.angle_alpha   90.00
_cell.angle_beta   90.00
_cell.angle_gamma   90.00
#
_symmetry.space_group_name_H-M   'P 1'
#
loop_
_entity.id
_entity.type
_entity.pdbx_description
1 polymer ?
#
loop_
_entity_poly.entity_id
_entity_poly.type
_entity_poly.pdbx_seq_one_letter_code
_entity_poly.pdbx_strand_id
1 'polypeptide(L)'
;MVSILVKPALAGEGNATEANLEKIVAMDYGDAVVYGLVEGVTEFLPVSSTGHLILMKEWLGETRVEEGDSALNAYLIVIQAGAILAVAILYWRDVWAMGLGLLGLDPRGRALARNLFLAFLPAAALGPFLDEVIEEKLFGALPVATALLLGAFLIFGAER
;
A
#
# COMPACT_ATOMS: atom_id res chain seq x y z
N MET A 1 41.02 -12.55 5.20
CA MET A 1 40.94 -13.77 4.37
C MET A 1 39.45 -14.03 4.19
N VAL A 2 38.78 -13.44 3.21
CA VAL A 2 39.01 -13.55 1.76
C VAL A 2 38.98 -12.17 1.09
N SER A 3 40.08 -11.85 0.41
CA SER A 3 40.19 -10.82 -0.62
C SER A 3 39.96 -11.52 -1.96
N ILE A 4 38.92 -11.14 -2.69
CA ILE A 4 38.76 -11.44 -4.12
C ILE A 4 38.30 -10.13 -4.78
N LEU A 5 39.24 -9.27 -5.19
CA LEU A 5 39.78 -9.14 -6.55
C LEU A 5 38.96 -8.20 -7.45
N VAL A 6 38.88 -6.94 -7.05
CA VAL A 6 38.65 -5.82 -7.97
C VAL A 6 39.97 -5.56 -8.69
N LYS A 7 40.04 -5.91 -9.98
CA LYS A 7 41.16 -5.56 -10.86
C LYS A 7 41.19 -4.04 -11.05
N PRO A 8 42.37 -3.39 -11.06
CA PRO A 8 42.49 -1.96 -11.19
C PRO A 8 42.41 -1.58 -12.67
N ALA A 9 41.30 -0.97 -13.06
CA ALA A 9 41.24 -0.23 -14.31
C ALA A 9 40.43 1.04 -14.02
N LEU A 10 41.05 2.19 -14.32
CA LEU A 10 40.49 3.54 -14.27
C LEU A 10 40.58 4.24 -12.90
N ALA A 11 41.82 4.41 -12.43
CA ALA A 11 42.17 5.61 -11.67
C ALA A 11 41.92 6.83 -12.58
N GLY A 12 40.76 7.48 -12.45
CA GLY A 12 40.45 8.67 -13.25
C GLY A 12 39.03 9.24 -13.21
N GLU A 13 38.00 8.56 -12.68
CA GLU A 13 36.61 9.02 -12.77
C GLU A 13 35.82 9.00 -11.45
N GLY A 14 36.49 9.17 -10.31
CA GLY A 14 35.92 9.04 -8.97
C GLY A 14 35.08 10.23 -8.46
N ASN A 15 34.27 10.89 -9.30
CA ASN A 15 33.36 11.93 -8.79
C ASN A 15 32.01 11.96 -9.53
N ALA A 16 31.98 11.80 -10.85
CA ALA A 16 30.73 11.80 -11.60
C ALA A 16 29.96 10.46 -11.51
N THR A 17 30.67 9.34 -11.34
CA THR A 17 30.06 8.01 -11.31
C THR A 17 29.45 7.72 -9.93
N GLU A 18 30.13 8.07 -8.83
CA GLU A 18 29.57 7.91 -7.48
C GLU A 18 28.41 8.89 -7.21
N ALA A 19 28.49 10.13 -7.70
CA ALA A 19 27.39 11.09 -7.60
C ALA A 19 26.16 10.71 -8.46
N ASN A 20 26.36 9.95 -9.56
CA ASN A 20 25.26 9.38 -10.33
C ASN A 20 24.74 8.07 -9.72
N LEU A 21 25.56 7.32 -8.98
CA LEU A 21 25.14 6.13 -8.24
C LEU A 21 24.31 6.49 -6.99
N GLU A 22 24.64 7.58 -6.29
CA GLU A 22 23.78 8.17 -5.25
C GLU A 22 22.44 8.65 -5.82
N LYS A 23 22.44 9.14 -7.06
CA LYS A 23 21.26 9.63 -7.76
C LYS A 23 20.33 8.51 -8.24
N ILE A 24 20.77 7.26 -8.17
CA ILE A 24 20.09 6.08 -8.74
C ILE A 24 19.38 5.21 -7.68
N VAL A 25 19.54 5.40 -6.35
CA VAL A 25 18.99 4.39 -5.41
C VAL A 25 18.38 4.96 -4.11
N ALA A 26 17.63 6.06 -4.16
CA ALA A 26 16.82 6.44 -3.00
C ALA A 26 15.53 7.15 -3.42
N MET A 27 14.40 6.65 -2.89
CA MET A 27 13.15 7.41 -2.88
C MET A 27 13.42 8.76 -2.19
N ASP A 28 13.17 9.86 -2.90
CA ASP A 28 13.33 11.19 -2.32
C ASP A 28 12.25 11.44 -1.27
N TYR A 29 12.54 12.31 -0.30
CA TYR A 29 11.53 12.73 0.67
C TYR A 29 10.32 13.39 -0.01
N GLY A 30 10.54 14.06 -1.15
CA GLY A 30 9.47 14.56 -2.01
C GLY A 30 8.56 13.44 -2.50
N ASP A 31 9.13 12.38 -3.05
CA ASP A 31 8.37 11.21 -3.54
C ASP A 31 7.58 10.55 -2.41
N ALA A 32 8.21 10.39 -1.23
CA ALA A 32 7.54 9.85 -0.04
C ALA A 32 6.31 10.69 0.36
N VAL A 33 6.42 12.01 0.36
CA VAL A 33 5.28 12.89 0.67
C VAL A 33 4.16 12.73 -0.36
N VAL A 34 4.48 12.63 -1.65
CA VAL A 34 3.46 12.46 -2.69
C VAL A 34 2.76 11.11 -2.54
N TYR A 35 3.50 10.01 -2.40
CA TYR A 35 2.92 8.68 -2.18
C TYR A 35 2.05 8.64 -0.92
N GLY A 36 2.50 9.23 0.19
CA GLY A 36 1.74 9.30 1.43
C GLY A 36 0.45 10.13 1.31
N LEU A 37 0.47 11.23 0.54
CA LEU A 37 -0.73 12.03 0.27
C LEU A 37 -1.71 11.29 -0.63
N VAL A 38 -1.23 10.65 -1.69
CA VAL A 38 -2.08 9.85 -2.59
C VAL A 38 -2.74 8.74 -1.82
N GLU A 39 -1.98 7.97 -1.05
CA GLU A 39 -2.49 6.90 -0.20
C GLU A 39 -3.53 7.43 0.80
N GLY A 40 -3.17 8.45 1.58
CA GLY A 40 -4.06 9.00 2.61
C GLY A 40 -5.36 9.59 2.07
N VAL A 41 -5.39 10.08 0.83
CA VAL A 41 -6.62 10.58 0.18
C VAL A 41 -7.41 9.44 -0.47
N THR A 42 -6.75 8.53 -1.16
CA THR A 42 -7.41 7.52 -2.00
C THR A 42 -7.86 6.29 -1.23
N GLU A 43 -7.26 5.97 -0.08
CA GLU A 43 -7.61 4.80 0.73
C GLU A 43 -9.03 4.88 1.32
N PHE A 44 -9.49 6.09 1.63
CA PHE A 44 -10.84 6.30 2.19
C PHE A 44 -11.91 6.57 1.14
N LEU A 45 -11.51 6.71 -0.12
CA LEU A 45 -12.40 6.94 -1.25
C LEU A 45 -12.54 5.62 -2.05
N PRO A 46 -13.71 5.34 -2.65
CA PRO A 46 -13.91 4.14 -3.45
C PRO A 46 -13.27 4.29 -4.85
N VAL A 47 -11.96 4.60 -4.89
CA VAL A 47 -11.20 4.96 -6.10
C VAL A 47 -9.94 4.11 -6.31
N SER A 48 -9.71 3.07 -5.50
CA SER A 48 -8.56 2.15 -5.55
C SER A 48 -7.20 2.83 -5.33
N SER A 49 -6.71 2.82 -4.09
CA SER A 49 -5.40 3.31 -3.69
C SER A 49 -4.26 2.57 -4.39
N THR A 50 -4.30 1.23 -4.39
CA THR A 50 -3.31 0.37 -5.06
C THR A 50 -3.13 0.72 -6.54
N GLY A 51 -4.22 0.99 -7.26
CA GLY A 51 -4.15 1.40 -8.67
C GLY A 51 -3.43 2.73 -8.87
N HIS A 52 -3.71 3.72 -8.02
CA HIS A 52 -3.05 5.03 -8.08
C HIS A 52 -1.56 4.94 -7.73
N LEU A 53 -1.18 4.09 -6.77
CA LEU A 53 0.22 3.86 -6.41
C LEU A 53 1.00 3.14 -7.53
N ILE A 54 0.40 2.17 -8.21
CA ILE A 54 1.00 1.50 -9.38
C ILE A 54 1.22 2.50 -10.52
N LEU A 55 0.21 3.31 -10.84
CA LEU A 55 0.34 4.35 -11.87
C LEU A 55 1.37 5.40 -11.51
N MET A 56 1.44 5.82 -10.24
CA MET A 56 2.49 6.71 -9.75
C MET A 56 3.87 6.08 -9.88
N LYS A 57 4.00 4.79 -9.58
CA LYS A 57 5.25 4.04 -9.74
C LYS A 57 5.69 4.00 -11.19
N GLU A 58 4.79 3.80 -12.14
CA GLU A 58 5.11 3.89 -13.58
C GLU A 58 5.52 5.33 -13.95
N TRP A 59 4.79 6.33 -13.47
CA TRP A 59 5.01 7.73 -13.82
C TRP A 59 6.29 8.34 -13.23
N LEU A 60 6.67 7.94 -12.01
CA LEU A 60 7.92 8.34 -11.35
C LEU A 60 9.08 7.39 -11.68
N GLY A 61 8.78 6.11 -11.93
CA GLY A 61 9.73 5.00 -12.10
C GLY A 61 10.47 5.00 -13.43
N GLU A 62 9.95 5.60 -14.50
CA GLU A 62 10.73 5.82 -15.73
C GLU A 62 11.95 6.75 -15.53
N THR A 63 12.07 7.41 -14.37
CA THR A 63 13.19 8.33 -14.12
C THR A 63 14.18 7.90 -13.04
N ARG A 64 13.87 7.01 -12.08
CA ARG A 64 14.73 6.84 -10.87
C ARG A 64 14.71 5.51 -10.10
N VAL A 65 13.86 4.52 -10.42
CA VAL A 65 13.73 3.32 -9.58
C VAL A 65 13.78 2.07 -10.46
N GLU A 66 14.82 1.25 -10.32
CA GLU A 66 14.89 -0.03 -11.01
C GLU A 66 13.79 -0.99 -10.50
N GLU A 67 13.24 -1.76 -11.44
CA GLU A 67 12.32 -2.87 -11.16
C GLU A 67 12.98 -3.87 -10.21
N GLY A 68 12.58 -3.84 -8.93
CA GLY A 68 13.10 -4.76 -7.91
C GLY A 68 13.37 -4.14 -6.54
N ASP A 69 13.16 -2.83 -6.39
CA ASP A 69 13.50 -2.16 -5.14
C ASP A 69 12.54 -2.52 -3.99
N SER A 70 12.96 -3.50 -3.18
CA SER A 70 12.26 -3.98 -1.97
C SER A 70 11.91 -2.82 -1.03
N ALA A 71 12.70 -1.75 -1.03
CA ALA A 71 12.47 -0.56 -0.22
C ALA A 71 11.18 0.19 -0.59
N LEU A 72 10.90 0.39 -1.88
CA LEU A 72 9.68 1.08 -2.33
C LEU A 72 8.44 0.24 -2.02
N ASN A 73 8.47 -1.06 -2.33
CA ASN A 73 7.34 -1.94 -2.03
C ASN A 73 7.06 -2.00 -0.51
N ALA A 74 8.10 -2.09 0.32
CA ALA A 74 7.96 -2.01 1.77
C ALA A 74 7.38 -0.66 2.21
N TYR A 75 7.81 0.44 1.60
CA TYR A 75 7.27 1.77 1.89
C TYR A 75 5.78 1.87 1.56
N LEU A 76 5.35 1.41 0.39
CA LEU A 76 3.94 1.40 -0.03
C LEU A 76 3.04 0.60 0.93
N ILE A 77 3.56 -0.48 1.52
CA ILE A 77 2.87 -1.24 2.56
C ILE A 77 2.82 -0.47 3.89
N VAL A 78 3.91 0.20 4.26
CA VAL A 78 4.00 0.95 5.53
C VAL A 78 3.06 2.17 5.54
N ILE A 79 2.91 2.89 4.42
CA ILE A 79 2.02 4.06 4.36
C ILE A 79 0.53 3.69 4.51
N GLN A 80 0.11 2.51 4.04
CA GLN A 80 -1.23 1.96 4.28
C GLN A 80 -1.50 1.78 5.78
N ALA A 81 -0.51 1.32 6.55
CA ALA A 81 -0.63 1.23 8.00
C ALA A 81 -0.86 2.62 8.65
N GLY A 82 -0.32 3.68 8.06
CA GLY A 82 -0.62 5.06 8.44
C GLY A 82 -2.09 5.44 8.21
N ALA A 83 -2.67 5.03 7.08
CA ALA A 83 -4.10 5.24 6.80
C ALA A 83 -5.00 4.45 7.78
N ILE A 84 -4.66 3.20 8.08
CA ILE A 84 -5.36 2.39 9.10
C ILE A 84 -5.28 3.07 10.47
N LEU A 85 -4.11 3.59 10.85
CA LEU A 85 -3.93 4.31 12.11
C LEU A 85 -4.79 5.59 12.16
N ALA A 86 -4.92 6.32 11.05
CA ALA A 86 -5.79 7.49 10.98
C ALA A 86 -7.25 7.13 11.28
N VAL A 87 -7.76 6.02 10.75
CA VAL A 87 -9.11 5.50 11.07
C VAL A 87 -9.21 5.07 12.53
N ALA A 88 -8.21 4.37 13.05
CA ALA A 88 -8.18 3.93 14.45
C ALA A 88 -8.21 5.12 15.42
N ILE A 89 -7.53 6.22 15.09
CA ILE A 89 -7.56 7.47 15.86
C ILE A 89 -8.92 8.16 15.72
N LEU A 90 -9.45 8.28 14.49
CA LEU A 90 -10.74 8.91 14.22
C LEU A 90 -11.89 8.22 14.98
N TYR A 91 -11.87 6.89 15.02
CA TYR A 91 -12.85 6.05 15.72
C TYR A 91 -12.33 5.48 17.03
N TRP A 92 -11.39 6.17 17.70
CA TRP A 92 -10.73 5.69 18.92
C TRP A 92 -11.69 5.20 19.99
N ARG A 93 -12.85 5.87 20.14
CA ARG A 93 -13.89 5.47 21.10
C ARG A 93 -14.51 4.12 20.77
N ASP A 94 -14.80 3.86 19.50
CA ASP A 94 -15.37 2.59 19.05
C ASP A 94 -14.32 1.46 19.12
N VAL A 95 -13.06 1.75 18.77
CA VAL A 95 -11.94 0.82 18.94
C VAL A 95 -11.76 0.44 20.41
N TRP A 96 -11.77 1.41 21.31
CA TRP A 96 -11.69 1.17 22.75
C TRP A 96 -12.90 0.37 23.27
N ALA A 97 -14.11 0.72 22.83
CA ALA A 97 -15.32 -0.01 23.17
C ALA A 97 -15.24 -1.48 22.71
N MET A 98 -14.76 -1.75 21.49
CA MET A 98 -14.52 -3.11 21.01
C MET A 98 -13.56 -3.87 21.94
N GLY A 99 -12.44 -3.26 22.33
CA GLY A 99 -11.49 -3.84 23.28
C GLY A 99 -12.13 -4.20 24.63
N LEU A 100 -12.87 -3.28 25.23
CA LEU A 100 -13.64 -3.53 26.45
C LEU A 100 -14.71 -4.61 26.24
N GLY A 101 -15.33 -4.65 25.07
CA GLY A 101 -16.36 -5.62 24.72
C GLY A 101 -15.83 -7.05 24.62
N LEU A 102 -14.62 -7.22 24.09
CA LEU A 102 -13.89 -8.49 24.08
C LEU A 102 -13.54 -8.97 25.50
N LEU A 103 -13.26 -8.04 26.42
CA LEU A 103 -13.08 -8.33 27.86
C LEU A 103 -14.40 -8.57 28.61
N GLY A 104 -15.53 -8.48 27.93
CA GLY A 104 -16.85 -8.68 28.51
C GLY A 104 -17.45 -7.43 29.18
N LEU A 105 -16.74 -6.30 29.17
CA LEU A 105 -17.07 -5.09 29.91
C LEU A 105 -18.00 -4.13 29.16
N ASP A 106 -18.07 -4.24 27.83
CA ASP A 106 -18.95 -3.41 26.98
C ASP A 106 -19.80 -4.27 26.03
N PRO A 107 -21.12 -4.42 26.27
CA PRO A 107 -22.01 -5.17 25.37
C PRO A 107 -22.10 -4.58 23.95
N ARG A 108 -22.08 -3.25 23.80
CA ARG A 108 -22.12 -2.58 22.50
C ARG A 108 -20.81 -2.81 21.75
N GLY A 109 -19.69 -2.64 22.44
CA GLY A 109 -18.36 -2.93 21.91
C GLY A 109 -18.21 -4.37 21.46
N ARG A 110 -18.76 -5.33 22.22
CA ARG A 110 -18.73 -6.76 21.87
C ARG A 110 -19.53 -7.04 20.60
N ALA A 111 -20.71 -6.42 20.46
CA ALA A 111 -21.51 -6.54 19.25
C ALA A 111 -20.78 -5.96 18.04
N LEU A 112 -20.12 -4.81 18.18
CA LEU A 112 -19.34 -4.19 17.11
C LEU A 112 -18.15 -5.08 16.71
N ALA A 113 -17.37 -5.57 17.68
CA ALA A 113 -16.24 -6.46 17.42
C ALA A 113 -16.66 -7.76 16.72
N ARG A 114 -17.76 -8.37 17.17
CA ARG A 114 -18.33 -9.55 16.52
C ARG A 114 -18.78 -9.27 15.10
N ASN A 115 -19.50 -8.17 14.87
CA ASN A 115 -20.00 -7.83 13.54
C ASN A 115 -18.84 -7.55 12.57
N LEU A 116 -17.81 -6.84 13.02
CA LEU A 116 -16.59 -6.59 12.24
C LEU A 116 -15.87 -7.90 11.91
N PHE A 117 -15.70 -8.79 12.90
CA PHE A 117 -15.08 -10.09 12.68
C PHE A 117 -15.85 -10.94 11.67
N LEU A 118 -17.18 -10.98 11.77
CA LEU A 118 -18.03 -11.71 10.83
C LEU A 118 -17.97 -11.13 9.41
N ALA A 119 -17.88 -9.80 9.28
CA ALA A 119 -17.74 -9.14 7.99
C ALA A 119 -16.35 -9.40 7.35
N PHE A 120 -15.30 -9.48 8.17
CA PHE A 120 -13.94 -9.76 7.73
C PHE A 120 -13.69 -11.24 7.40
N LEU A 121 -14.39 -12.16 8.08
CA LEU A 121 -14.13 -13.61 8.01
C LEU A 121 -14.10 -14.19 6.58
N PRO A 122 -15.02 -13.84 5.66
CA PRO A 122 -14.97 -14.37 4.29
C PRO A 122 -13.70 -13.95 3.54
N ALA A 123 -13.30 -12.68 3.69
CA ALA A 123 -12.09 -12.16 3.07
C ALA A 123 -10.83 -12.80 3.68
N ALA A 124 -10.77 -12.93 5.01
CA ALA A 124 -9.65 -13.57 5.70
C ALA A 124 -9.51 -15.05 5.36
N ALA A 125 -10.64 -15.74 5.15
CA ALA A 125 -10.66 -17.16 4.83
C ALA A 125 -10.29 -17.42 3.36
N LEU A 126 -10.77 -16.60 2.42
CA LEU A 126 -10.54 -16.82 0.98
C LEU A 126 -9.29 -16.14 0.46
N GLY A 127 -8.89 -15.00 1.04
CA GLY A 127 -7.78 -14.16 0.59
C GLY A 127 -6.49 -14.95 0.35
N PRO A 128 -5.95 -15.68 1.35
CA PRO A 128 -4.70 -16.43 1.19
C PRO A 128 -4.72 -17.51 0.10
N PHE A 129 -5.90 -18.01 -0.28
CA PHE A 129 -6.04 -19.03 -1.34
C PHE A 129 -6.26 -18.44 -2.72
N LEU A 130 -6.66 -17.16 -2.80
CA LEU A 130 -6.97 -16.47 -4.05
C LEU A 130 -5.93 -15.42 -4.42
N ASP A 131 -5.00 -15.10 -3.51
CA ASP A 131 -4.01 -14.04 -3.65
C ASP A 131 -3.27 -14.08 -5.00
N GLU A 132 -2.65 -15.22 -5.34
CA GLU A 132 -1.92 -15.39 -6.61
C GLU A 132 -2.83 -15.17 -7.83
N VAL A 133 -4.08 -15.65 -7.79
CA VAL A 133 -5.04 -15.51 -8.89
C VAL A 133 -5.52 -14.05 -9.02
N ILE A 134 -5.69 -13.37 -7.89
CA ILE A 134 -6.09 -11.96 -7.83
C ILE A 134 -4.96 -11.11 -8.40
N GLU A 135 -3.72 -11.30 -7.98
CA GLU A 135 -2.58 -10.57 -8.52
C GLU A 135 -2.43 -10.79 -10.02
N GLU A 136 -2.45 -12.05 -10.48
CA GLU A 136 -2.26 -12.37 -11.89
C GLU A 136 -3.36 -11.78 -12.79
N LYS A 137 -4.62 -11.80 -12.34
CA LYS A 137 -5.78 -11.48 -13.20
C LYS A 137 -6.38 -10.10 -12.97
N LEU A 138 -6.19 -9.51 -11.79
CA LEU A 138 -6.87 -8.29 -11.37
C LEU A 138 -5.92 -7.11 -11.20
N PHE A 139 -4.60 -7.30 -11.07
CA PHE A 139 -3.64 -6.19 -10.93
C PHE A 139 -3.12 -5.67 -12.28
N GLY A 140 -4.02 -5.59 -13.27
CA GLY A 140 -3.77 -4.94 -14.56
C GLY A 140 -4.63 -3.68 -14.73
N ALA A 141 -4.17 -2.74 -15.57
CA ALA A 141 -4.87 -1.47 -15.80
C ALA A 141 -6.34 -1.66 -16.25
N LEU A 142 -6.60 -2.62 -17.13
CA LEU A 142 -7.95 -2.90 -17.63
C LEU A 142 -8.89 -3.47 -16.55
N PRO A 143 -8.54 -4.55 -15.81
CA PRO A 143 -9.32 -5.02 -14.67
C PRO A 143 -9.59 -3.96 -13.60
N VAL A 144 -8.59 -3.13 -13.27
CA VAL A 144 -8.77 -2.05 -12.28
C VAL A 144 -9.78 -1.02 -12.78
N ALA A 145 -9.65 -0.57 -14.03
CA ALA A 145 -10.57 0.38 -14.62
C ALA A 145 -12.02 -0.15 -14.69
N THR A 146 -12.21 -1.43 -15.04
CA THR A 146 -13.54 -2.03 -15.05
C THR A 146 -14.12 -2.18 -13.64
N ALA A 147 -13.31 -2.57 -12.66
CA ALA A 147 -13.73 -2.64 -11.26
C ALA A 147 -14.17 -1.26 -10.72
N LEU A 148 -13.46 -0.19 -11.06
CA LEU A 148 -13.83 1.18 -10.68
C LEU A 148 -15.17 1.61 -11.30
N LEU A 149 -15.37 1.35 -12.60
CA LEU A 149 -16.62 1.67 -13.28
C LEU A 149 -17.79 0.86 -12.71
N LEU A 150 -17.62 -0.46 -12.53
CA LEU A 150 -18.65 -1.32 -11.96
C LEU A 150 -18.96 -0.94 -10.50
N GLY A 151 -17.94 -0.61 -9.71
CA GLY A 151 -18.09 -0.12 -8.35
C GLY A 151 -18.92 1.17 -8.31
N ALA A 152 -18.63 2.13 -9.20
CA ALA A 152 -19.40 3.36 -9.31
C ALA A 152 -20.89 3.10 -9.65
N PHE A 153 -21.18 2.20 -10.59
CA PHE A 153 -22.55 1.81 -10.91
C PHE A 153 -23.25 1.07 -9.76
N LEU A 154 -22.52 0.22 -9.03
CA LEU A 154 -23.05 -0.48 -7.85
C LEU A 154 -23.43 0.50 -6.75
N ILE A 155 -22.56 1.47 -6.45
CA ILE A 155 -22.84 2.51 -5.46
C ILE A 155 -24.06 3.34 -5.89
N PHE A 156 -24.10 3.77 -7.16
CA PHE A 156 -25.25 4.49 -7.70
C PHE A 156 -26.56 3.70 -7.66
N GLY A 157 -26.47 2.38 -7.85
CA GLY A 157 -27.62 1.48 -7.72
C GLY A 157 -28.06 1.30 -6.28
N ALA A 158 -27.13 1.21 -5.33
CA ALA A 158 -27.42 1.08 -3.90
C ALA A 158 -27.98 2.37 -3.27
N GLU A 159 -27.71 3.52 -3.88
CA GLU A 159 -28.26 4.83 -3.45
C GLU A 159 -29.75 4.99 -3.79
N ARG A 160 -30.27 4.26 -4.77
CA ARG A 160 -31.69 4.30 -5.19
C ARG A 160 -32.55 3.26 -4.49
#